data_AF-A0A8S0PY85-F1
#
_entry.id   AF-A0A8S0PY85-F1
#
_cell.length_a   1.000
_cell.length_b   1.000
_cell.length_c   1.000
_cell.angle_alpha   90.00
_cell.angle_beta   90.00
_cell.angle_gamma   90.00
#
_symmetry.space_group_name_H-M   'P 1'
#
loop_
_entity.id
_entity.type
_entity.pdbx_description
1 polymer ?
#
loop_
_entity_poly.entity_id
_entity_poly.type
_entity_poly.pdbx_seq_one_letter_code
_entity_poly.pdbx_strand_id
1 'polypeptide(L)'
;MDTEFPGVIYHYPELRRSSLFPCQNYSIVKKNVNAMKLIQLGLTLFDPQGNLPDFGTEFCFVWKFNFMDFGVDEDLQNPKSIALFKRQGIDFFINKLIGISFADYAFLFMASRISIATRWLGRNRTWITFHSTYDFGFLVKMLSQQNLPHDLSQFMQLVRMYFSIKVLDIK
;
A
#
# COMPACT_ATOMS: atom_id res chain seq x y z
N MET A 1 -8.04 -3.58 0.65
CA MET A 1 -7.01 -2.62 0.21
C MET A 1 -5.95 -3.39 -0.54
N ASP A 2 -5.41 -2.79 -1.59
CA ASP A 2 -4.44 -3.42 -2.50
C ASP A 2 -3.52 -2.35 -3.12
N THR A 3 -2.29 -2.71 -3.50
CA THR A 3 -1.32 -1.78 -4.08
C THR A 3 -0.65 -2.30 -5.33
N GLU A 4 -0.41 -1.39 -6.29
CA GLU A 4 0.39 -1.68 -7.47
C GLU A 4 1.74 -0.97 -7.37
N PHE A 5 2.81 -1.72 -7.57
CA PHE A 5 4.20 -1.26 -7.49
C PHE A 5 5.03 -1.97 -8.56
N PRO A 6 6.20 -1.45 -8.97
CA PRO A 6 6.89 -1.86 -10.20
C PRO A 6 7.57 -3.24 -10.13
N GLY A 7 7.11 -4.14 -9.24
CA GLY A 7 7.57 -5.52 -9.10
C GLY A 7 8.84 -5.67 -8.26
N VAL A 8 9.03 -6.85 -7.67
CA VAL A 8 10.20 -7.14 -6.81
C VAL A 8 11.49 -7.06 -7.64
N ILE A 9 12.42 -6.21 -7.20
CA ILE A 9 13.76 -6.01 -7.81
C ILE A 9 14.78 -6.94 -7.17
N TYR A 10 14.83 -6.94 -5.84
CA TYR A 10 15.72 -7.80 -5.07
C TYR A 10 15.00 -9.10 -4.76
N HIS A 11 15.10 -10.03 -5.70
CA HIS A 11 14.57 -11.38 -5.55
C HIS A 11 15.70 -12.38 -5.25
N TYR A 12 15.43 -13.31 -4.34
CA TYR A 12 16.36 -14.35 -3.93
C TYR A 12 15.70 -15.71 -4.26
N PRO A 13 15.82 -16.19 -5.52
CA PRO A 13 15.07 -17.35 -6.00
C PRO A 13 15.43 -18.65 -5.29
N GLU A 14 16.66 -18.75 -4.78
CA GLU A 14 17.12 -19.91 -4.01
C GLU A 14 16.51 -19.97 -2.60
N LEU A 15 15.97 -18.85 -2.09
CA LEU A 15 15.35 -18.79 -0.78
C LEU A 15 13.85 -19.09 -0.89
N ARG A 16 13.43 -20.23 -0.32
CA ARG A 16 12.01 -20.49 -0.07
C ARG A 16 11.50 -19.55 1.01
N ARG A 17 10.74 -18.52 0.63
CA ARG A 17 10.20 -17.52 1.58
C ARG A 17 9.41 -18.13 2.74
N SER A 18 8.69 -19.24 2.51
CA SER A 18 7.97 -19.97 3.55
C SER A 18 8.87 -20.60 4.61
N SER A 19 10.15 -20.80 4.30
CA SER A 19 11.14 -21.42 5.19
C SER A 19 12.01 -20.40 5.93
N LEU A 20 11.85 -19.10 5.62
CA LEU A 20 12.61 -18.02 6.26
C LEU A 20 11.95 -17.60 7.57
N PHE A 21 12.79 -17.16 8.52
CA PHE A 21 12.29 -16.49 9.71
C PHE A 21 11.56 -15.18 9.34
N PRO A 22 10.53 -14.76 10.09
CA PRO A 22 9.78 -13.54 9.78
C PRO A 22 10.65 -12.29 9.63
N CYS A 23 11.70 -12.14 10.44
CA CYS A 23 12.65 -11.03 10.34
C CYS A 23 13.45 -11.02 9.03
N GLN A 24 13.80 -12.20 8.51
CA GLN A 24 14.50 -12.33 7.22
C GLN A 24 13.56 -11.99 6.06
N ASN A 25 12.32 -12.48 6.10
CA ASN A 25 11.29 -12.11 5.13
C ASN A 25 11.05 -10.59 5.12
N TYR A 26 10.94 -9.98 6.30
CA TYR A 26 10.82 -8.53 6.45
C TYR A 26 12.00 -7.79 5.84
N SER A 27 13.24 -8.24 6.05
CA SER A 27 14.43 -7.60 5.46
C SER A 27 14.36 -7.53 3.94
N ILE A 28 13.88 -8.59 3.29
CA ILE A 28 13.71 -8.61 1.83
C ILE A 28 12.59 -7.64 1.39
N VAL A 29 11.46 -7.62 2.08
CA VAL A 29 10.35 -6.69 1.80
C VAL A 29 10.83 -5.24 1.97
N LYS A 30 11.46 -4.94 3.11
CA LYS A 30 12.05 -3.64 3.43
C LYS A 30 12.96 -3.13 2.33
N LYS A 31 13.91 -3.97 1.89
CA LYS A 31 14.87 -3.61 0.83
C LYS A 31 14.17 -3.23 -0.47
N ASN A 32 13.14 -3.99 -0.85
CA ASN A 32 12.36 -3.74 -2.06
C ASN A 32 11.48 -2.48 -1.93
N VAL A 33 10.71 -2.36 -0.84
CA VAL A 33 9.82 -1.21 -0.61
C VAL A 33 10.60 0.11 -0.54
N ASN A 34 11.76 0.13 0.11
CA ASN A 34 12.58 1.34 0.19
C ASN A 34 13.12 1.76 -1.19
N ALA A 35 13.46 0.80 -2.05
CA ALA A 35 14.02 1.04 -3.37
C ALA A 35 12.99 1.41 -4.46
N MET A 36 11.70 1.21 -4.20
CA MET A 36 10.63 1.41 -5.17
C MET A 36 9.67 2.53 -4.77
N LYS A 37 8.91 3.00 -5.75
CA LYS A 37 7.81 3.95 -5.57
C LYS A 37 6.49 3.28 -5.91
N LEU A 38 5.45 3.65 -5.18
CA LEU A 38 4.10 3.12 -5.37
C LEU A 38 3.48 3.72 -6.64
N ILE A 39 2.76 2.91 -7.42
CA ILE A 39 2.09 3.34 -8.65
C ILE A 39 0.61 3.61 -8.37
N GLN A 40 -0.04 2.70 -7.64
CA GLN A 40 -1.48 2.77 -7.39
C GLN A 40 -1.83 2.24 -6.00
N LEU A 41 -2.90 2.78 -5.42
CA LEU A 41 -3.55 2.26 -4.22
C LEU A 41 -5.05 2.08 -4.50
N GLY A 42 -5.55 0.86 -4.28
CA GLY A 42 -6.96 0.54 -4.25
C GLY A 42 -7.50 0.56 -2.81
N LEU A 43 -8.57 1.32 -2.58
CA LEU A 43 -9.25 1.39 -1.30
C LEU A 43 -10.76 1.21 -1.47
N THR A 44 -11.30 0.24 -0.73
CA THR A 44 -12.74 -0.03 -0.66
C THR A 44 -13.18 0.13 0.78
N LEU A 45 -14.24 0.88 0.98
CA LEU A 45 -14.91 1.04 2.27
C LEU A 45 -16.24 0.32 2.20
N PHE A 46 -16.61 -0.37 3.27
CA PHE A 46 -17.90 -1.04 3.39
C PHE A 46 -18.30 -1.19 4.85
N ASP A 47 -19.59 -1.31 5.10
CA ASP A 47 -20.15 -1.58 6.43
C ASP A 47 -20.05 -3.08 6.79
N PRO A 48 -20.42 -3.50 8.01
CA PRO A 48 -20.37 -4.92 8.40
C PRO A 48 -21.24 -5.86 7.56
N GLN A 49 -22.22 -5.34 6.82
CA GLN A 49 -23.10 -6.09 5.94
C GLN A 49 -22.53 -6.20 4.51
N GLY A 50 -21.43 -5.51 4.22
CA GLY A 50 -20.80 -5.49 2.89
C GLY A 50 -21.33 -4.41 1.97
N ASN A 51 -22.15 -3.47 2.46
CA ASN A 51 -22.66 -2.39 1.63
C ASN A 51 -21.56 -1.36 1.36
N LEU A 52 -21.44 -0.96 0.10
CA LEU A 52 -20.52 0.09 -0.35
C LEU A 52 -21.15 1.47 -0.12
N PRO A 53 -20.33 2.53 0.04
CA PRO A 53 -20.85 3.89 0.10
C PRO A 53 -21.50 4.27 -1.23
N ASP A 54 -22.69 4.89 -1.14
CA ASP A 54 -23.49 5.35 -2.29
C ASP A 54 -23.65 6.87 -2.37
N PHE A 55 -23.32 7.57 -1.26
CA PHE A 55 -23.50 9.01 -1.08
C PHE A 55 -24.92 9.51 -1.44
N GLY A 56 -25.94 8.67 -1.27
CA GLY A 56 -27.33 8.98 -1.63
C GLY A 56 -27.61 8.93 -3.14
N THR A 57 -26.75 8.29 -3.93
CA THR A 57 -26.92 8.07 -5.37
C THR A 57 -27.26 6.60 -5.66
N GLU A 58 -27.57 6.28 -6.93
CA GLU A 58 -27.78 4.90 -7.37
C GLU A 58 -26.48 4.11 -7.58
N PHE A 59 -25.32 4.75 -7.42
CA PHE A 59 -24.01 4.15 -7.68
C PHE A 59 -23.27 3.86 -6.38
N CYS A 60 -22.48 2.78 -6.38
CA CYS A 60 -21.56 2.44 -5.31
C CYS A 60 -20.13 2.86 -5.66
N PHE A 61 -19.36 3.28 -4.66
CA PHE A 61 -18.03 3.83 -4.88
C PHE A 61 -16.91 2.98 -4.29
N VAL A 62 -15.86 2.82 -5.08
CA VAL A 62 -14.54 2.32 -4.68
C VAL A 62 -13.49 3.28 -5.22
N TRP A 63 -12.36 3.40 -4.52
CA TRP A 63 -11.33 4.37 -4.87
C TRP A 63 -10.09 3.71 -5.42
N LYS A 64 -9.57 4.34 -6.47
CA LYS A 64 -8.28 4.01 -7.08
C LYS A 64 -7.46 5.28 -7.17
N PHE A 65 -6.39 5.34 -6.38
CA PHE A 65 -5.47 6.47 -6.34
C PHE A 65 -4.26 6.14 -7.20
N ASN A 66 -3.97 6.98 -8.21
CA ASN A 66 -2.80 6.83 -9.07
C ASN A 66 -1.75 7.88 -8.66
N PHE A 67 -0.51 7.47 -8.46
CA PHE A 67 0.56 8.33 -7.97
C PHE A 67 1.48 8.82 -9.07
N MET A 68 1.98 10.06 -8.94
CA MET A 68 2.87 10.68 -9.92
C MET A 68 4.37 10.42 -9.69
N ASP A 69 4.72 9.92 -8.50
CA ASP A 69 6.11 9.86 -8.04
C ASP A 69 6.98 8.86 -8.82
N PHE A 70 6.36 7.78 -9.34
CA PHE A 70 7.03 6.77 -10.15
C PHE A 70 7.29 7.26 -11.58
N GLY A 71 8.55 7.32 -11.97
CA GLY A 71 9.01 7.57 -13.34
C GLY A 71 9.45 6.27 -14.02
N VAL A 72 8.71 5.84 -15.05
CA VAL A 72 8.96 4.58 -15.77
C VAL A 72 10.34 4.51 -16.44
N ASP A 73 10.95 5.65 -16.77
CA ASP A 73 12.27 5.72 -17.42
C ASP A 73 13.41 6.00 -16.42
N GLU A 74 13.09 6.39 -15.19
CA GLU A 74 14.05 6.87 -14.18
C GLU A 74 14.22 5.89 -13.01
N ASP A 75 13.11 5.28 -12.57
CA ASP A 75 13.07 4.49 -11.34
C ASP A 75 13.37 3.00 -11.58
N LEU A 76 13.84 2.34 -10.52
CA LEU A 76 14.02 0.89 -10.52
C LEU A 76 12.68 0.18 -10.77
N GLN A 77 12.68 -0.74 -11.72
CA GLN A 77 11.49 -1.44 -12.16
C GLN A 77 11.76 -2.86 -12.64
N ASN A 78 10.76 -3.72 -12.50
CA ASN A 78 10.70 -5.01 -13.18
C ASN A 78 9.96 -4.83 -14.52
N PRO A 79 10.63 -4.95 -15.67
CA PRO A 79 10.01 -4.71 -16.97
C PRO A 79 8.79 -5.59 -17.24
N LYS A 80 8.73 -6.80 -16.68
CA LYS A 80 7.57 -7.71 -16.84
C LYS A 80 6.34 -7.15 -16.12
N SER A 81 6.52 -6.62 -14.90
CA SER A 81 5.44 -5.97 -14.14
C SER A 81 4.94 -4.73 -14.87
N ILE A 82 5.84 -3.91 -15.41
CA ILE A 82 5.47 -2.70 -16.16
C ILE A 82 4.70 -3.04 -17.44
N ALA A 83 5.16 -4.05 -18.18
CA ALA A 83 4.44 -4.52 -19.36
C ALA A 83 3.06 -5.12 -19.03
N LEU A 84 2.90 -5.74 -17.85
CA LEU A 84 1.59 -6.19 -17.38
C LEU A 84 0.67 -4.99 -17.08
N PHE A 85 1.16 -4.00 -16.34
CA PHE A 85 0.38 -2.81 -15.98
C PHE A 85 -0.04 -1.97 -17.19
N LYS A 86 0.84 -1.80 -18.18
CA LYS A 86 0.46 -1.14 -19.45
C LYS A 86 -0.67 -1.90 -20.15
N ARG A 87 -0.63 -3.24 -20.15
CA ARG A 87 -1.71 -4.08 -20.71
C ARG A 87 -3.01 -4.01 -19.91
N GLN A 88 -2.94 -3.75 -18.61
CA GLN A 88 -4.09 -3.52 -17.73
C GLN A 88 -4.62 -2.08 -17.78
N GLY A 89 -4.03 -1.22 -18.63
CA GLY A 89 -4.51 0.14 -18.87
C GLY A 89 -3.91 1.21 -17.96
N ILE A 90 -2.82 0.93 -17.24
CA ILE A 90 -2.09 1.98 -16.52
C ILE A 90 -1.30 2.83 -17.53
N ASP A 91 -1.66 4.11 -17.60
CA ASP A 91 -0.92 5.12 -18.35
C ASP A 91 0.04 5.86 -17.42
N PHE A 92 1.32 5.49 -17.49
CA PHE A 92 2.37 6.08 -16.68
C PHE A 92 2.66 7.55 -17.02
N PHE A 93 2.41 7.97 -18.26
CA PHE A 93 2.58 9.36 -18.66
C PHE A 93 1.51 10.23 -18.01
N ILE A 94 0.25 9.79 -18.05
CA ILE A 94 -0.86 10.47 -17.37
C ILE A 94 -0.66 10.47 -15.85
N ASN A 95 -0.23 9.36 -15.26
CA ASN A 95 0.12 9.33 -13.83
C ASN A 95 1.18 10.37 -13.49
N LYS A 96 2.24 10.52 -14.29
CA LYS A 96 3.28 11.53 -14.06
C LYS A 96 2.76 12.96 -14.19
N LEU A 97 1.84 13.20 -15.11
CA LEU A 97 1.32 14.53 -15.44
C LEU A 97 0.27 15.02 -14.44
N ILE A 98 -0.69 14.17 -14.05
CA ILE A 98 -1.86 14.54 -13.24
C ILE A 98 -2.11 13.63 -12.02
N GLY A 99 -1.21 12.68 -11.77
CA GLY A 99 -1.32 11.79 -10.63
C GLY A 99 -1.16 12.52 -9.30
N ILE A 100 -1.50 11.82 -8.23
CA ILE A 100 -1.46 12.36 -6.88
C ILE A 100 -0.02 12.28 -6.36
N SER A 101 0.46 13.34 -5.73
CA SER A 101 1.71 13.32 -4.98
C SER A 101 1.59 12.38 -3.78
N PHE A 102 2.57 11.50 -3.62
CA PHE A 102 2.66 10.58 -2.49
C PHE A 102 2.64 11.30 -1.13
N ALA A 103 3.28 12.47 -1.03
CA ALA A 103 3.30 13.28 0.18
C ALA A 103 1.93 13.93 0.47
N ASP A 104 1.26 14.46 -0.56
CA ASP A 104 -0.05 15.10 -0.40
C ASP A 104 -1.12 14.08 0.00
N TYR A 105 -1.09 12.90 -0.62
CA TYR A 105 -1.96 11.81 -0.23
C TYR A 105 -1.69 11.38 1.22
N ALA A 106 -0.43 11.25 1.64
CA ALA A 106 -0.10 10.89 3.02
C ALA A 106 -0.70 11.88 4.02
N PHE A 107 -0.59 13.18 3.75
CA PHE A 107 -1.17 14.23 4.57
C PHE A 107 -2.70 14.12 4.66
N LEU A 108 -3.38 14.01 3.51
CA LEU A 108 -4.84 13.87 3.47
C LEU A 108 -5.31 12.57 4.12
N PHE A 109 -4.59 11.47 3.94
CA PHE A 109 -4.92 10.19 4.55
C PHE A 109 -4.81 10.24 6.08
N MET A 110 -3.81 10.96 6.60
CA MET A 110 -3.69 11.22 8.04
C MET A 110 -4.84 12.09 8.56
N ALA A 111 -5.25 13.11 7.80
CA ALA A 111 -6.35 14.00 8.15
C ALA A 111 -7.75 13.37 8.00
N SER A 112 -7.92 12.40 7.10
CA SER A 112 -9.21 11.79 6.73
C SER A 112 -9.89 11.00 7.86
N ARG A 113 -9.19 10.77 8.97
CA ARG A 113 -9.62 9.90 10.07
C ARG A 113 -9.83 8.44 9.66
N ILE A 114 -9.38 8.02 8.47
CA ILE A 114 -9.30 6.60 8.08
C ILE A 114 -8.11 5.91 8.79
N SER A 115 -7.12 6.66 9.25
CA SER A 115 -5.93 6.18 9.97
C SER A 115 -5.97 6.48 11.49
N ILE A 116 -4.90 7.03 12.06
CA ILE A 116 -4.62 7.24 13.50
C ILE A 116 -5.79 7.89 14.28
N ALA A 117 -6.50 8.82 13.67
CA ALA A 117 -7.39 9.74 14.39
C ALA A 117 -8.59 9.06 15.09
N THR A 118 -8.92 7.81 14.79
CA THR A 118 -10.10 7.16 15.39
C THR A 118 -9.81 6.24 16.56
N ARG A 119 -8.54 5.94 16.85
CA ARG A 119 -8.18 5.19 18.06
C ARG A 119 -8.62 5.96 19.32
N TRP A 120 -8.59 7.28 19.24
CA TRP A 120 -9.06 8.21 20.29
C TRP A 120 -10.59 8.33 20.38
N LEU A 121 -11.32 7.91 19.34
CA LEU A 121 -12.78 8.06 19.24
C LEU A 121 -13.55 6.75 19.48
N GLY A 122 -12.87 5.68 19.92
CA GLY A 122 -13.51 4.37 20.17
C GLY A 122 -14.06 3.66 18.92
N ARG A 123 -13.77 4.18 17.71
CA ARG A 123 -14.23 3.59 16.45
C ARG A 123 -13.21 2.55 15.97
N ASN A 124 -13.61 1.27 16.02
CA ASN A 124 -12.85 0.15 15.51
C ASN A 124 -13.14 -0.06 14.02
N ARG A 125 -12.15 0.19 13.16
CA ARG A 125 -12.14 -0.30 11.78
C ARG A 125 -11.42 -1.64 11.68
N THR A 126 -11.82 -2.44 10.71
CA THR A 126 -11.12 -3.66 10.31
C THR A 126 -10.48 -3.43 8.95
N TRP A 127 -9.18 -3.66 8.85
CA TRP A 127 -8.46 -3.62 7.58
C TRP A 127 -8.48 -5.00 6.95
N ILE A 128 -8.91 -5.07 5.70
CA ILE A 128 -8.99 -6.31 4.93
C ILE A 128 -8.04 -6.20 3.74
N THR A 129 -7.19 -7.22 3.62
CA THR A 129 -6.07 -7.27 2.68
C THR A 129 -5.86 -8.70 2.19
N PHE A 130 -5.04 -8.88 1.16
CA PHE A 130 -4.72 -10.19 0.61
C PHE A 130 -3.23 -10.25 0.28
N HIS A 131 -2.46 -11.05 1.03
CA HIS A 131 -1.00 -11.13 0.92
C HIS A 131 -0.29 -9.77 1.12
N SER A 132 -0.65 -9.12 2.21
CA SER A 132 -0.54 -7.68 2.44
C SER A 132 0.84 -7.13 2.77
N THR A 133 1.87 -7.97 2.74
CA THR A 133 3.18 -7.62 3.30
C THR A 133 3.81 -6.42 2.59
N TYR A 134 3.68 -6.34 1.27
CA TYR A 134 4.14 -5.19 0.49
C TYR A 134 3.21 -4.00 0.63
N ASP A 135 1.90 -4.20 0.66
CA ASP A 135 0.91 -3.13 0.76
C ASP A 135 1.12 -2.30 2.03
N PHE A 136 1.20 -2.96 3.19
CA PHE A 136 1.51 -2.28 4.44
C PHE A 136 2.91 -1.68 4.45
N GLY A 137 3.87 -2.32 3.77
CA GLY A 137 5.21 -1.75 3.58
C GLY A 137 5.14 -0.39 2.90
N PHE A 138 4.49 -0.30 1.74
CA PHE A 138 4.37 0.96 1.01
C PHE A 138 3.59 2.02 1.78
N LEU A 139 2.51 1.64 2.45
CA LEU A 139 1.72 2.60 3.21
C LEU A 139 2.41 3.06 4.50
N VAL A 140 3.17 2.21 5.18
CA VAL A 140 3.99 2.68 6.32
C VAL A 140 5.06 3.64 5.83
N LYS A 141 5.76 3.32 4.73
CA LYS A 141 6.73 4.25 4.09
C LYS A 141 6.06 5.58 3.71
N MET A 142 4.83 5.51 3.21
CA MET A 142 4.02 6.68 2.87
C MET A 142 3.68 7.53 4.08
N LEU A 143 3.14 6.94 5.13
CA LEU A 143 2.67 7.70 6.28
C LEU A 143 3.81 8.17 7.19
N SER A 144 4.96 7.48 7.18
CA SER A 144 6.15 7.91 7.91
C SER A 144 7.00 8.92 7.13
N GLN A 145 6.82 9.01 5.81
CA GLN A 145 7.70 9.77 4.89
C GLN A 145 9.18 9.39 5.06
N GLN A 146 9.45 8.15 5.48
CA GLN A 146 10.78 7.62 5.77
C GLN A 146 10.93 6.20 5.24
N ASN A 147 12.18 5.77 5.06
CA ASN A 147 12.48 4.36 4.86
C ASN A 147 11.91 3.50 6.00
N LEU A 148 11.52 2.28 5.67
CA LEU A 148 10.95 1.35 6.63
C LEU A 148 11.92 1.07 7.80
N PRO A 149 11.41 0.84 9.03
CA PRO A 149 12.22 0.63 10.23
C PRO A 149 13.25 -0.49 10.11
N HIS A 150 14.27 -0.47 10.97
CA HIS A 150 15.28 -1.53 10.97
C HIS A 150 14.67 -2.90 11.27
N ASP A 151 13.85 -2.97 12.33
CA ASP A 151 13.34 -4.22 12.88
C ASP A 151 11.86 -4.44 12.57
N LEU A 152 11.49 -5.71 12.41
CA LEU A 152 10.10 -6.11 12.19
C LEU A 152 9.19 -5.65 13.35
N SER A 153 9.67 -5.66 14.59
CA SER A 153 8.89 -5.24 15.75
C SER A 153 8.46 -3.77 15.64
N GLN A 154 9.38 -2.88 15.28
CA GLN A 154 9.10 -1.45 15.07
C GLN A 154 8.18 -1.23 13.88
N PHE A 155 8.38 -1.98 12.79
CA PHE A 155 7.45 -1.96 11.65
C PHE A 155 6.02 -2.34 12.08
N MET A 156 5.87 -3.43 12.83
CA MET A 156 4.55 -3.86 13.32
C MET A 156 3.91 -2.85 14.29
N GLN A 157 4.71 -2.11 15.07
CA GLN A 157 4.20 -1.01 15.89
C GLN A 157 3.63 0.11 15.02
N LEU A 158 4.30 0.50 13.93
CA LEU A 158 3.78 1.48 12.98
C LEU A 158 2.52 0.99 12.27
N VAL A 159 2.48 -0.27 11.83
CA VAL A 159 1.27 -0.86 11.23
C VAL A 159 0.08 -0.73 12.19
N ARG A 160 0.26 -1.12 13.47
CA ARG A 160 -0.80 -1.01 14.49
C ARG A 160 -1.19 0.44 14.78
N MET A 161 -0.21 1.34 14.74
CA MET A 161 -0.43 2.77 14.96
C MET A 161 -1.31 3.37 13.85
N TYR A 162 -0.98 3.10 12.59
CA TYR A 162 -1.67 3.67 11.42
C TYR A 162 -2.98 2.95 11.07
N PHE A 163 -3.04 1.63 11.22
CA PHE A 163 -4.09 0.77 10.65
C PHE A 163 -4.86 -0.06 11.70
N SER A 164 -4.86 0.33 12.98
CA SER A 164 -5.55 -0.41 14.04
C SER A 164 -4.97 -1.82 14.31
N ILE A 165 -5.51 -2.50 15.32
CA ILE A 165 -5.14 -3.87 15.71
C ILE A 165 -5.89 -4.91 14.85
N LYS A 166 -7.07 -4.56 14.33
CA LYS A 166 -7.92 -5.46 13.54
C LYS A 166 -7.50 -5.45 12.08
N VAL A 167 -6.53 -6.30 11.74
CA VAL A 167 -6.11 -6.58 10.36
C VAL A 167 -6.44 -8.03 10.04
N LEU A 168 -7.18 -8.24 8.95
CA LEU A 168 -7.45 -9.55 8.36
C LEU A 168 -6.69 -9.63 7.02
N ASP A 169 -5.72 -10.53 6.96
CA ASP A 169 -5.11 -10.96 5.71
C ASP A 169 -5.81 -12.26 5.28
N ILE A 170 -6.45 -12.25 4.12
CA ILE A 170 -7.33 -13.35 3.66
C ILE A 170 -6.53 -14.56 3.13
N LYS A 171 -5.23 -14.41 2.85
CA LYS A 171 -4.42 -15.47 2.23
C LYS A 171 -4.00 -16.59 3.20
#